data_AF-A0A522D5A2-F1
#
_entry.id   AF-A0A522D5A2-F1
#
_cell.length_a   1.000
_cell.length_b   1.000
_cell.length_c   1.000
_cell.angle_alpha   90.00
_cell.angle_beta   90.00
_cell.angle_gamma   90.00
#
_symmetry.space_group_name_H-M   'P 1'
#
loop_
_entity.id
_entity.type
_entity.pdbx_description
1 polymer ?
#
loop_
_entity_poly.entity_id
_entity_poly.type
_entity_poly.pdbx_seq_one_letter_code
_entity_poly.pdbx_strand_id
1 'polypeptide(L)'
;MRVFLISSAMVILFLLPDVAEVKNWTLPGIINTLTFIPHAGLGYMTVFFHELGHTVTSWSYGELAIPAFNFRDGGGVSVPIFPRTWILQAPIYAGAAFLCWVLWSDGYYGLLMSFLALLAVHAGFSTGEHYILPVNYMGNGGAVVMGCFCIYRAALNKVVSGAGNFLERYMHMIFGLFAVFGKCGLILAWQLMASDIARSAYNEGIGETHMANDFTVLADRLNCKLEHIGAFHMLFTLFSLAVMGWLIFAGWQAEQEAREDEKADILRRIPPRKS
;
A
#
# COMPACT_ATOMS: atom_id res chain seq x y z
N MET A 1 0.62 21.17 -5.28
CA MET A 1 1.72 21.50 -4.35
C MET A 1 1.27 21.81 -2.92
N ARG A 2 0.34 22.76 -2.66
CA ARG A 2 -0.11 23.08 -1.29
C ARG A 2 -0.59 21.88 -0.47
N VAL A 3 -1.45 21.04 -1.06
CA VAL A 3 -1.98 19.82 -0.40
C VAL A 3 -0.84 18.92 0.07
N PHE A 4 0.10 18.62 -0.81
CA PHE A 4 1.26 17.77 -0.50
C PHE A 4 2.11 18.34 0.65
N LEU A 5 2.44 19.63 0.62
CA LEU A 5 3.28 20.26 1.65
C LEU A 5 2.61 20.25 3.03
N ILE A 6 1.34 20.62 3.09
CA ILE A 6 0.56 20.63 4.34
C ILE A 6 0.39 19.21 4.87
N SER A 7 -0.01 18.25 4.03
CA SER A 7 -0.13 16.85 4.43
C SER A 7 1.19 16.26 4.89
N SER A 8 2.31 16.60 4.25
CA SER A 8 3.64 16.13 4.67
C SER A 8 4.02 16.68 6.04
N ALA A 9 3.77 17.97 6.29
CA ALA A 9 4.02 18.57 7.61
C ALA A 9 3.15 17.92 8.70
N MET A 10 1.88 17.65 8.41
CA MET A 10 0.98 16.95 9.34
C MET A 10 1.45 15.51 9.61
N VAL A 11 1.88 14.78 8.59
CA VAL A 11 2.33 13.39 8.75
C VAL A 11 3.64 13.32 9.53
N ILE A 12 4.59 14.24 9.31
CA ILE A 12 5.80 14.34 10.13
C ILE A 12 5.42 14.53 11.61
N LEU A 13 4.45 15.40 11.90
CA LEU A 13 3.94 15.61 13.24
C LEU A 13 3.27 14.33 13.80
N PHE A 14 2.45 13.65 13.00
CA PHE A 14 1.75 12.43 13.42
C PHE A 14 2.66 11.21 13.56
N LEU A 15 3.83 11.19 12.92
CA LEU A 15 4.84 10.15 13.08
C LEU A 15 5.80 10.40 14.26
N LEU A 16 5.68 11.55 14.95
CA LEU A 16 6.52 11.82 16.13
C LEU A 16 6.43 10.73 17.22
N PRO A 17 5.26 10.15 17.55
CA PRO A 17 5.19 9.05 18.50
C PRO A 17 6.07 7.86 18.10
N ASP A 18 6.04 7.45 16.83
CA ASP A 18 6.85 6.34 16.32
C ASP A 18 8.34 6.67 16.35
N VAL A 19 8.72 7.89 15.96
CA VAL A 19 10.13 8.34 16.02
C VAL A 19 10.61 8.43 17.47
N ALA A 20 9.77 8.91 18.39
CA ALA A 20 10.09 9.01 19.80
C ALA A 20 10.27 7.62 20.42
N GLU A 21 9.41 6.65 20.07
CA GLU A 21 9.54 5.25 20.45
C GLU A 21 10.89 4.67 19.98
N VAL A 22 11.23 4.86 18.70
CA VAL A 22 12.52 4.42 18.12
C VAL A 22 13.73 5.01 18.84
N LYS A 23 13.63 6.28 19.25
CA LYS A 23 14.74 7.03 19.87
C LYS A 23 14.73 6.98 21.40
N ASN A 24 13.75 6.30 22.01
CA ASN A 24 13.49 6.33 23.45
C ASN A 24 13.40 7.77 24.00
N TRP A 25 12.68 8.63 23.28
CA TRP A 25 12.45 10.03 23.65
C TRP A 25 11.11 10.19 24.37
N THR A 26 11.09 11.06 25.38
CA THR A 26 9.84 11.51 26.00
C THR A 26 9.33 12.75 25.27
N LEU A 27 8.18 12.63 24.60
CA LEU A 27 7.54 13.79 23.97
C LEU A 27 6.94 14.71 25.06
N PRO A 28 7.00 16.04 24.88
CA PRO A 28 6.26 16.97 25.72
C PRO A 28 4.78 16.61 25.77
N GLY A 29 4.16 16.67 26.95
CA GLY A 29 2.78 16.19 27.15
C GLY A 29 1.76 16.78 26.17
N ILE A 30 1.88 18.08 25.83
CA ILE A 30 1.00 18.73 24.86
C ILE A 30 1.18 18.18 23.43
N ILE A 31 2.42 17.90 23.03
CA ILE A 31 2.72 17.34 21.71
C ILE A 31 2.16 15.93 21.64
N ASN A 32 2.45 15.11 22.66
CA ASN A 32 1.96 13.74 22.73
C ASN A 32 0.42 13.67 22.61
N THR A 33 -0.30 14.50 23.38
CA THR A 33 -1.78 14.54 23.33
C THR A 33 -2.30 14.97 21.96
N LEU A 34 -1.70 15.98 21.33
CA LEU A 34 -2.13 16.47 20.02
C LEU A 34 -1.88 15.47 18.89
N THR A 35 -0.79 14.67 18.99
CA THR A 35 -0.43 13.69 17.97
C THR A 35 -1.07 12.33 18.18
N PHE A 36 -1.45 11.99 19.42
CA PHE A 36 -1.94 10.66 19.77
C PHE A 36 -3.20 10.26 19.02
N ILE A 37 -4.24 11.11 18.99
CA ILE A 37 -5.51 10.76 18.35
C ILE A 37 -5.35 10.56 16.83
N PRO A 38 -4.71 11.47 16.07
CA PRO A 38 -4.45 11.25 14.65
C PRO A 38 -3.56 10.05 14.38
N HIS A 39 -2.50 9.86 15.18
CA HIS A 39 -1.59 8.72 15.05
C HIS A 39 -2.31 7.39 15.26
N ALA A 40 -3.10 7.26 16.33
CA ALA A 40 -3.88 6.06 16.61
C ALA A 40 -4.92 5.78 15.51
N GLY A 41 -5.66 6.81 15.08
CA GLY A 41 -6.67 6.67 14.01
C GLY A 41 -6.06 6.21 12.69
N LEU A 42 -4.94 6.82 12.28
CA LEU A 42 -4.20 6.42 11.08
C LEU A 42 -3.54 5.04 11.24
N GLY A 43 -3.11 4.69 12.45
CA GLY A 43 -2.63 3.36 12.82
C GLY A 43 -3.70 2.29 12.56
N TYR A 44 -4.91 2.49 13.09
CA TYR A 44 -6.04 1.59 12.84
C TYR A 44 -6.41 1.47 11.36
N MET A 45 -6.39 2.58 10.61
CA MET A 45 -6.60 2.52 9.16
C MET A 45 -5.51 1.71 8.47
N THR A 46 -4.26 1.82 8.92
CA THR A 46 -3.15 1.05 8.36
C THR A 46 -3.32 -0.44 8.65
N VAL A 47 -3.70 -0.81 9.88
CA VAL A 47 -4.07 -2.20 10.24
C VAL A 47 -5.23 -2.71 9.39
N PHE A 48 -6.24 -1.87 9.12
CA PHE A 48 -7.34 -2.24 8.22
C PHE A 48 -6.85 -2.67 6.83
N PHE A 49 -5.99 -1.88 6.21
CA PHE A 49 -5.44 -2.21 4.90
C PHE A 49 -4.38 -3.31 4.94
N HIS A 50 -3.74 -3.52 6.08
CA HIS A 50 -2.86 -4.65 6.34
C HIS A 50 -3.65 -5.96 6.28
N GLU A 51 -4.73 -6.10 7.06
CA GLU A 51 -5.57 -7.31 7.01
C GLU A 51 -6.27 -7.50 5.67
N LEU A 52 -6.66 -6.42 5.01
CA LEU A 52 -7.19 -6.47 3.65
C LEU A 52 -6.14 -7.01 2.67
N GLY A 53 -4.87 -6.65 2.85
CA GLY A 53 -3.75 -7.12 2.06
C GLY A 53 -3.55 -8.64 2.16
N HIS A 54 -3.55 -9.18 3.38
CA HIS A 54 -3.59 -10.64 3.60
C HIS A 54 -4.79 -11.28 2.93
N THR A 55 -5.98 -10.72 3.16
CA THR A 55 -7.25 -11.28 2.71
C THR A 55 -7.33 -11.38 1.19
N VAL A 56 -7.07 -10.27 0.48
CA VAL A 56 -7.13 -10.23 -0.98
C VAL A 56 -6.08 -11.14 -1.61
N THR A 57 -4.89 -11.23 -0.99
CA THR A 57 -3.84 -12.13 -1.47
C THR A 57 -4.21 -13.59 -1.23
N SER A 58 -4.76 -13.93 -0.06
CA SER A 58 -5.27 -15.28 0.25
C SER A 58 -6.35 -15.70 -0.77
N TRP A 59 -7.26 -14.78 -1.11
CA TRP A 59 -8.28 -15.01 -2.13
C TRP A 59 -7.65 -15.30 -3.50
N SER A 60 -6.58 -14.60 -3.89
CA SER A 60 -5.90 -14.86 -5.17
C SER A 60 -5.29 -16.27 -5.25
N TYR A 61 -4.98 -16.89 -4.11
CA TYR A 61 -4.51 -18.27 -4.02
C TYR A 61 -5.62 -19.30 -3.81
N GLY A 62 -6.89 -18.88 -3.80
CA GLY A 62 -8.05 -19.75 -3.67
C GLY A 62 -8.40 -20.15 -2.23
N GLU A 63 -7.92 -19.40 -1.25
CA GLU A 63 -8.27 -19.54 0.16
C GLU A 63 -9.20 -18.38 0.54
N LEU A 64 -10.42 -18.67 1.02
CA LEU A 64 -11.35 -17.62 1.37
C LEU A 64 -11.11 -17.21 2.83
N ALA A 65 -10.58 -16.01 3.02
CA ALA A 65 -10.36 -15.41 4.33
C ALA A 65 -11.25 -14.18 4.56
N ILE A 66 -11.40 -13.75 5.82
CA ILE A 66 -12.00 -12.47 6.19
C ILE A 66 -11.06 -11.70 7.13
N PRO A 67 -10.96 -10.37 6.99
CA PRO A 67 -10.22 -9.57 7.94
C PRO A 67 -11.01 -9.45 9.24
N ALA A 68 -10.34 -9.71 10.36
CA ALA A 68 -10.87 -9.50 11.71
C ALA A 68 -9.98 -8.49 12.45
N PHE A 69 -10.60 -7.64 13.27
CA PHE A 69 -9.91 -6.55 13.96
C PHE A 69 -10.05 -6.70 15.47
N ASN A 70 -8.93 -6.57 16.17
CA ASN A 70 -8.88 -6.55 17.62
C ASN A 70 -8.59 -5.12 18.10
N PHE A 71 -9.68 -4.39 18.39
CA PHE A 71 -9.58 -3.03 18.93
C PHE A 71 -9.03 -2.95 20.36
N ARG A 72 -8.99 -4.07 21.09
CA ARG A 72 -8.41 -4.11 22.45
C ARG A 72 -6.89 -3.99 22.39
N ASP A 73 -6.27 -4.79 21.51
CA ASP A 73 -4.81 -4.88 21.41
C ASP A 73 -4.23 -4.07 20.23
N GLY A 74 -5.09 -3.41 19.44
CA GLY A 74 -4.70 -2.55 18.32
C GLY A 74 -4.24 -3.30 17.07
N GLY A 75 -4.56 -4.60 16.96
CA GLY A 75 -4.12 -5.49 15.88
C GLY A 75 -5.25 -6.03 15.02
N GLY A 76 -4.91 -6.93 14.11
CA GLY A 76 -5.85 -7.65 13.25
C GLY A 76 -5.38 -9.07 12.98
N VAL A 77 -6.24 -9.84 12.33
CA VAL A 77 -5.90 -11.15 11.78
C VAL A 77 -6.80 -11.45 10.59
N SER A 78 -6.23 -11.99 9.52
CA SER A 78 -7.00 -12.57 8.42
C SER A 78 -7.36 -14.02 8.77
N VAL A 79 -8.65 -14.29 8.95
CA VAL A 79 -9.14 -15.61 9.38
C VAL A 79 -9.59 -16.40 8.15
N PRO A 80 -8.94 -17.53 7.81
CA PRO A 80 -9.42 -18.41 6.75
C PRO A 80 -10.76 -19.04 7.16
N ILE A 81 -11.79 -18.85 6.33
CA ILE A 81 -13.12 -19.47 6.50
C ILE A 81 -13.18 -20.80 5.75
N PHE A 82 -12.57 -20.86 4.57
CA PHE A 82 -12.49 -22.06 3.76
C PHE A 82 -11.04 -22.39 3.43
N PRO A 83 -10.67 -23.68 3.43
CA PRO A 83 -9.34 -24.08 3.02
C PRO A 83 -9.12 -23.71 1.56
N ARG A 84 -7.85 -23.62 1.19
CA ARG A 84 -7.44 -23.42 -0.18
C ARG A 84 -8.05 -24.48 -1.11
N THR A 85 -8.73 -24.05 -2.18
CA THR A 85 -9.26 -24.97 -3.20
C THR A 85 -8.99 -24.48 -4.62
N TRP A 86 -8.73 -25.43 -5.54
CA TRP A 86 -8.60 -25.14 -6.97
C TRP A 86 -9.89 -24.58 -7.58
N ILE A 87 -11.05 -24.92 -7.01
CA ILE A 87 -12.35 -24.40 -7.47
C ILE A 87 -12.42 -22.89 -7.27
N LEU A 88 -11.96 -22.37 -6.12
CA LEU A 88 -11.88 -20.94 -5.87
C LEU A 88 -10.77 -20.26 -6.68
N GLN A 89 -9.70 -20.99 -7.00
CA GLN A 89 -8.58 -20.47 -7.79
C GLN A 89 -8.85 -20.42 -9.31
N ALA A 90 -9.73 -21.30 -9.82
CA ALA A 90 -10.01 -21.40 -11.26
C ALA A 90 -10.58 -20.12 -11.89
N PRO A 91 -11.55 -19.40 -11.27
CA PRO A 91 -12.03 -18.12 -11.78
C PRO A 91 -10.94 -17.06 -11.92
N ILE A 92 -9.94 -17.05 -11.04
CA ILE A 92 -8.82 -16.10 -11.09
C ILE A 92 -7.96 -16.36 -12.32
N TYR A 93 -7.59 -17.62 -12.58
CA TYR A 93 -6.85 -17.97 -13.79
C TYR A 93 -7.67 -17.81 -15.07
N ALA A 94 -8.98 -18.08 -15.03
CA ALA A 94 -9.86 -17.82 -16.16
C ALA A 94 -9.96 -16.32 -16.49
N GLY A 95 -10.11 -15.48 -15.48
CA GLY A 95 -10.08 -14.03 -15.62
C GLY A 95 -8.72 -13.51 -16.12
N ALA A 96 -7.62 -14.06 -15.62
CA ALA A 96 -6.27 -13.72 -16.09
C ALA A 96 -6.06 -14.13 -17.57
N ALA A 97 -6.51 -15.32 -17.97
CA ALA A 97 -6.44 -15.77 -19.36
C ALA A 97 -7.27 -14.87 -20.29
N PHE A 98 -8.48 -14.49 -19.86
CA PHE A 98 -9.32 -13.53 -20.58
C PHE A 98 -8.63 -12.17 -20.73
N LEU A 99 -8.03 -11.65 -19.66
CA LEU A 99 -7.28 -10.38 -19.71
C LEU A 99 -6.08 -10.47 -20.66
N CYS A 100 -5.33 -11.58 -20.65
CA CYS A 100 -4.25 -11.82 -21.61
C CYS A 100 -4.76 -11.77 -23.05
N TRP A 101 -5.92 -12.39 -23.33
CA TRP A 101 -6.53 -12.36 -24.64
C TRP A 101 -6.95 -10.95 -25.08
N VAL A 102 -7.52 -10.14 -24.19
CA VAL A 102 -7.85 -8.74 -24.46
C VAL A 102 -6.59 -7.92 -24.76
N LEU A 103 -5.57 -8.00 -23.89
CA LEU A 103 -4.32 -7.26 -24.06
C LEU A 103 -3.59 -7.66 -25.35
N TRP A 104 -3.65 -8.93 -25.73
CA TRP A 104 -3.11 -9.42 -26.99
C TRP A 104 -3.89 -8.88 -28.20
N SER A 105 -5.23 -8.94 -28.15
CA SER A 105 -6.11 -8.51 -29.24
C SER A 105 -6.00 -7.00 -29.51
N ASP A 106 -5.83 -6.21 -28.47
CA ASP A 106 -5.69 -4.74 -28.57
C ASP A 106 -4.23 -4.29 -28.79
N GLY A 107 -3.27 -5.23 -28.91
CA GLY A 107 -1.87 -4.92 -29.22
C GLY A 107 -1.05 -4.36 -28.05
N TYR A 108 -1.53 -4.46 -26.81
CA TYR A 108 -0.82 -4.01 -25.59
C TYR A 108 0.26 -5.00 -25.14
N TYR A 109 1.18 -5.37 -26.03
CA TYR A 109 2.17 -6.44 -25.77
C TYR A 109 3.08 -6.18 -24.57
N GLY A 110 3.47 -4.92 -24.31
CA GLY A 110 4.31 -4.60 -23.13
C GLY A 110 3.58 -4.88 -21.80
N LEU A 111 2.31 -4.53 -21.72
CA LEU A 111 1.46 -4.80 -20.56
C LEU A 111 1.18 -6.30 -20.43
N LEU A 112 0.91 -6.97 -21.55
CA LEU A 112 0.74 -8.42 -21.61
C LEU A 112 1.96 -9.16 -21.05
N MET A 113 3.18 -8.82 -21.49
CA MET A 113 4.40 -9.47 -21.01
C MET A 113 4.64 -9.24 -19.52
N SER A 114 4.36 -8.02 -19.04
CA SER A 114 4.45 -7.69 -17.61
C SER A 114 3.43 -8.51 -16.79
N PHE A 115 2.20 -8.62 -17.29
CA PHE A 115 1.14 -9.39 -16.66
C PHE A 115 1.42 -10.90 -16.66
N LEU A 116 1.95 -11.45 -17.76
CA LEU A 116 2.39 -12.85 -17.84
C LEU A 116 3.53 -13.15 -16.87
N ALA A 117 4.47 -12.23 -16.69
CA ALA A 117 5.53 -12.38 -15.70
C ALA A 117 4.97 -12.45 -14.27
N LEU A 118 4.01 -11.57 -13.93
CA LEU A 118 3.31 -11.62 -12.65
C LEU A 118 2.51 -12.92 -12.47
N LEU A 119 1.83 -13.39 -13.52
CA LEU A 119 1.08 -14.63 -13.51
C LEU A 119 1.99 -15.84 -13.31
N ALA A 120 3.18 -15.85 -13.92
CA ALA A 120 4.18 -16.90 -13.72
C ALA A 120 4.68 -16.93 -12.27
N VAL A 121 4.96 -15.77 -11.67
CA VAL A 121 5.34 -15.67 -10.24
C VAL A 121 4.21 -16.18 -9.34
N HIS A 122 2.98 -15.74 -9.59
CA HIS A 122 1.79 -16.20 -8.87
C HIS A 122 1.59 -17.72 -8.99
N ALA A 123 1.74 -18.27 -10.19
CA ALA A 123 1.66 -19.72 -10.42
C ALA A 123 2.77 -20.48 -9.67
N GLY A 124 3.99 -19.93 -9.61
CA GLY A 124 5.09 -20.50 -8.83
C GLY A 124 4.74 -20.63 -7.34
N PHE A 125 4.24 -19.56 -6.73
CA PHE A 125 3.80 -19.57 -5.33
C PHE A 125 2.52 -20.37 -5.10
N SER A 126 1.72 -20.63 -6.14
CA SER A 126 0.53 -21.48 -6.02
C SER A 126 0.85 -22.96 -5.78
N THR A 127 2.11 -23.39 -5.84
CA THR A 127 2.48 -24.78 -5.60
C THR A 127 2.73 -25.05 -4.11
N GLY A 128 2.15 -26.13 -3.58
CA GLY A 128 2.31 -26.52 -2.17
C GLY A 128 1.86 -25.45 -1.18
N GLU A 129 2.65 -25.26 -0.12
CA GLU A 129 2.42 -24.26 0.93
C GLU A 129 3.10 -22.90 0.64
N HIS A 130 3.75 -22.72 -0.51
CA HIS A 130 4.51 -21.51 -0.79
C HIS A 130 3.65 -20.25 -0.89
N TYR A 131 2.33 -20.39 -1.10
CA TYR A 131 1.37 -19.29 -1.17
C TYR A 131 1.31 -18.46 0.11
N ILE A 132 1.67 -19.05 1.26
CA ILE A 132 1.69 -18.34 2.54
C ILE A 132 2.75 -17.23 2.58
N LEU A 133 3.80 -17.33 1.75
CA LEU A 133 4.85 -16.32 1.67
C LEU A 133 4.29 -14.99 1.14
N PRO A 134 3.67 -14.93 -0.06
CA PRO A 134 3.04 -13.70 -0.51
C PRO A 134 1.87 -13.29 0.39
N VAL A 135 1.07 -14.22 0.93
CA VAL A 135 -0.03 -13.87 1.86
C VAL A 135 0.50 -13.10 3.07
N ASN A 136 1.49 -13.64 3.79
CA ASN A 136 2.06 -12.99 4.97
C ASN A 136 2.78 -11.67 4.61
N TYR A 137 3.47 -11.63 3.46
CA TYR A 137 4.14 -10.39 3.05
C TYR A 137 3.16 -9.27 2.75
N MET A 138 2.01 -9.61 2.16
CA MET A 138 1.03 -8.64 1.69
C MET A 138 0.21 -7.98 2.80
N GLY A 139 0.40 -8.33 4.07
CA GLY A 139 -0.06 -7.49 5.19
C GLY A 139 0.55 -6.09 5.10
N ASN A 140 1.82 -5.97 5.44
CA ASN A 140 2.55 -4.70 5.31
C ASN A 140 2.66 -4.24 3.85
N GLY A 141 2.89 -5.15 2.91
CA GLY A 141 2.97 -4.82 1.48
C GLY A 141 1.68 -4.21 0.93
N GLY A 142 0.52 -4.73 1.33
CA GLY A 142 -0.80 -4.23 0.93
C GLY A 142 -1.07 -2.83 1.47
N ALA A 143 -0.72 -2.57 2.72
CA ALA A 143 -0.80 -1.23 3.32
C ALA A 143 0.05 -0.19 2.55
N VAL A 144 1.27 -0.55 2.15
CA VAL A 144 2.15 0.32 1.34
C VAL A 144 1.56 0.60 -0.04
N VAL A 145 1.08 -0.44 -0.74
CA VAL A 145 0.46 -0.29 -2.06
C VAL A 145 -0.77 0.61 -1.99
N MET A 146 -1.62 0.40 -0.96
CA MET A 146 -2.79 1.24 -0.75
C MET A 146 -2.39 2.69 -0.38
N GLY A 147 -1.32 2.87 0.40
CA GLY A 147 -0.78 4.19 0.71
C GLY A 147 -0.33 4.93 -0.55
N CYS A 148 0.41 4.25 -1.44
CA CYS A 148 0.83 4.78 -2.74
C CYS A 148 -0.38 5.13 -3.62
N PHE A 149 -1.40 4.28 -3.66
CA PHE A 149 -2.64 4.55 -4.39
C PHE A 149 -3.36 5.82 -3.87
N CYS A 150 -3.42 6.00 -2.56
CA CYS A 150 -4.00 7.20 -1.95
C CYS A 150 -3.21 8.47 -2.30
N ILE A 151 -1.87 8.43 -2.26
CA ILE A 151 -1.02 9.55 -2.69
C ILE A 151 -1.26 9.86 -4.18
N TYR A 152 -1.28 8.84 -5.04
CA TYR A 152 -1.56 8.98 -6.47
C TYR A 152 -2.89 9.69 -6.74
N ARG A 153 -3.97 9.22 -6.11
CA ARG A 153 -5.31 9.83 -6.25
C ARG A 153 -5.34 11.28 -5.76
N ALA A 154 -4.71 11.53 -4.61
CA ALA A 154 -4.65 12.88 -4.05
C ALA A 154 -3.78 13.81 -4.92
N ALA A 155 -2.69 13.33 -5.50
CA ALA A 155 -1.83 14.12 -6.37
C ALA A 155 -2.59 14.55 -7.64
N LEU A 156 -3.26 13.62 -8.32
CA LEU A 156 -4.01 13.86 -9.55
C LEU A 156 -5.45 14.39 -9.34
N ASN A 157 -5.83 14.67 -8.09
CA ASN A 157 -7.18 15.17 -7.76
C ASN A 157 -8.32 14.25 -8.26
N LYS A 158 -8.10 12.93 -8.29
CA LYS A 158 -9.08 11.92 -8.74
C LYS A 158 -9.88 11.37 -7.55
N VAL A 159 -10.52 12.26 -6.80
CA VAL A 159 -11.38 11.94 -5.65
C VAL A 159 -12.84 11.78 -6.10
N VAL A 160 -13.62 10.92 -5.42
CA VAL A 160 -14.96 10.51 -5.88
C VAL A 160 -15.92 11.70 -5.91
N SER A 161 -15.80 12.59 -4.94
CA SER A 161 -16.64 13.77 -4.80
C SER A 161 -16.29 14.90 -5.79
N GLY A 162 -15.46 14.62 -6.79
CA GLY A 162 -14.97 15.58 -7.77
C GLY A 162 -13.96 16.60 -7.20
N ALA A 163 -13.51 17.52 -8.05
CA ALA A 163 -12.44 18.48 -7.75
C ALA A 163 -12.73 19.45 -6.58
N GLY A 164 -13.96 19.48 -6.05
CA GLY A 164 -14.39 20.37 -4.97
C GLY A 164 -14.18 19.85 -3.55
N ASN A 165 -13.95 18.54 -3.35
CA ASN A 165 -13.79 17.99 -2.01
C ASN A 165 -12.32 17.99 -1.57
N PHE A 166 -11.86 19.17 -1.14
CA PHE A 166 -10.50 19.35 -0.63
C PHE A 166 -10.18 18.42 0.53
N LEU A 167 -11.14 18.17 1.43
CA LEU A 167 -10.93 17.34 2.62
C LEU A 167 -10.60 15.89 2.24
N GLU A 168 -11.37 15.28 1.34
CA GLU A 168 -11.11 13.91 0.85
C GLU A 168 -9.68 13.81 0.28
N ARG A 169 -9.26 14.82 -0.49
CA ARG A 169 -7.91 14.89 -1.05
C ARG A 169 -6.82 14.97 0.03
N TYR A 170 -7.02 15.79 1.07
CA TYR A 170 -6.10 15.86 2.21
C TYR A 170 -6.04 14.54 2.96
N MET A 171 -7.18 13.89 3.21
CA MET A 171 -7.25 12.61 3.93
C MET A 171 -6.50 11.50 3.18
N HIS A 172 -6.70 11.39 1.86
CA HIS A 172 -5.93 10.45 1.04
C HIS A 172 -4.43 10.73 1.08
N MET A 173 -4.02 12.00 0.97
CA MET A 173 -2.59 12.34 1.02
C MET A 173 -1.98 12.04 2.41
N ILE A 174 -2.67 12.41 3.49
CA ILE A 174 -2.21 12.19 4.87
C ILE A 174 -2.10 10.69 5.15
N PHE A 175 -3.17 9.92 4.89
CA PHE A 175 -3.16 8.48 5.10
C PHE A 175 -2.08 7.80 4.25
N GLY A 176 -1.98 8.16 2.97
CA GLY A 176 -1.03 7.51 2.08
C GLY A 176 0.43 7.76 2.46
N LEU A 177 0.76 9.00 2.85
CA LEU A 177 2.08 9.31 3.40
C LEU A 177 2.30 8.58 4.73
N PHE A 178 1.32 8.57 5.64
CA PHE A 178 1.44 7.88 6.92
C PHE A 178 1.71 6.37 6.75
N ALA A 179 0.97 5.69 5.88
CA ALA A 179 1.13 4.26 5.64
C ALA A 179 2.52 3.92 5.04
N VAL A 180 3.01 4.74 4.10
CA VAL A 180 4.29 4.51 3.41
C VAL A 180 5.49 4.87 4.29
N PHE A 181 5.42 5.96 5.04
CA PHE A 181 6.53 6.41 5.88
C PHE A 181 6.51 5.81 7.29
N GLY A 182 5.36 5.34 7.77
CA GLY A 182 5.15 4.86 9.14
C GLY A 182 5.42 3.38 9.38
N LYS A 183 4.68 2.81 10.32
CA LYS A 183 4.83 1.43 10.87
C LYS A 183 4.53 0.28 9.90
N CYS A 184 4.07 0.55 8.69
CA CYS A 184 3.93 -0.48 7.65
C CYS A 184 4.86 -0.28 6.45
N GLY A 185 5.75 0.72 6.48
CA GLY A 185 6.64 1.02 5.34
C GLY A 185 8.06 1.34 5.79
N LEU A 186 8.55 2.55 5.49
CA LEU A 186 9.97 2.89 5.64
C LEU A 186 10.48 2.88 7.09
N ILE A 187 9.69 3.37 8.07
CA ILE A 187 10.10 3.31 9.49
C ILE A 187 10.19 1.86 9.97
N LEU A 188 9.21 1.00 9.65
CA LEU A 188 9.25 -0.41 9.98
C LEU A 188 10.48 -1.09 9.37
N ALA A 189 10.68 -0.92 8.06
CA ALA A 189 11.82 -1.49 7.36
C ALA A 189 13.15 -1.07 7.99
N TRP A 190 13.30 0.22 8.32
CA TRP A 190 14.47 0.74 9.01
C TRP A 190 14.65 0.15 10.41
N GLN A 191 13.60 0.09 11.22
CA GLN A 191 13.62 -0.51 12.56
C GLN A 191 14.13 -1.96 12.50
N LEU A 192 13.59 -2.76 11.59
CA LEU A 192 13.96 -4.16 11.42
C LEU A 192 15.39 -4.33 10.92
N MET A 193 15.92 -3.40 10.13
CA MET A 193 17.31 -3.44 9.66
C MET A 193 18.30 -2.96 10.73
N ALA A 194 17.97 -1.87 11.44
CA ALA A 194 18.95 -1.09 12.19
C ALA A 194 18.91 -1.25 13.72
N SER A 195 17.88 -1.87 14.30
CA SER A 195 17.69 -1.93 15.76
C SER A 195 17.40 -3.34 16.27
N ASP A 196 18.33 -3.91 17.04
CA ASP A 196 18.12 -5.19 17.74
C ASP A 196 16.94 -5.13 18.69
N ILE A 197 16.76 -4.00 19.38
CA ILE A 197 15.64 -3.78 20.31
C ILE A 197 14.31 -3.82 19.55
N ALA A 198 14.23 -3.16 18.40
CA ALA A 198 13.01 -3.16 17.60
C ALA A 198 12.70 -4.55 17.03
N ARG A 199 13.73 -5.32 16.61
CA ARG A 199 13.55 -6.71 16.20
C ARG A 199 13.08 -7.60 17.34
N SER A 200 13.62 -7.42 18.55
CA SER A 200 13.19 -8.15 19.74
C SER A 200 11.71 -7.86 20.03
N ALA A 201 11.34 -6.58 20.10
CA ALA A 201 9.95 -6.16 20.32
C ALA A 201 9.02 -6.66 19.22
N TYR A 202 9.47 -6.66 17.96
CA TYR A 202 8.70 -7.22 16.84
C TYR A 202 8.53 -8.74 16.95
N ASN A 203 9.51 -9.48 17.48
CA ASN A 203 9.39 -10.92 17.67
C ASN A 203 8.54 -11.33 18.88
N GLU A 204 8.27 -10.41 19.82
CA GLU A 204 7.37 -10.68 20.95
C GLU A 204 5.91 -10.88 20.52
N GLY A 205 5.54 -10.41 19.32
CA GLY A 205 4.23 -10.60 18.70
C GLY A 205 3.16 -9.62 19.21
N ILE A 206 1.89 -9.93 18.90
CA ILE A 206 0.75 -9.08 19.25
C ILE A 206 0.17 -9.47 20.62
N GLY A 207 0.19 -8.55 21.57
CA GLY A 207 -0.58 -8.59 22.82
C GLY A 207 -0.36 -9.86 23.67
N GLU A 208 -1.38 -10.24 24.45
CA GLU A 208 -1.37 -11.44 25.30
C GLU A 208 -1.44 -12.76 24.50
N THR A 209 -1.78 -12.70 23.21
CA THR A 209 -1.94 -13.89 22.37
C THR A 209 -0.60 -14.41 21.81
N HIS A 210 0.47 -13.62 21.92
CA HIS A 210 1.81 -13.94 21.40
C HIS A 210 1.79 -14.42 19.94
N MET A 211 0.84 -13.90 19.15
CA MET A 211 0.76 -14.25 17.74
C MET A 211 1.99 -13.68 17.03
N ALA A 212 2.73 -14.55 16.33
CA ALA A 212 3.92 -14.16 15.60
C ALA A 212 3.56 -13.16 14.49
N ASN A 213 4.32 -12.07 14.41
CA ASN A 213 4.17 -11.08 13.36
C ASN A 213 4.58 -11.63 11.99
N ASP A 214 3.99 -11.11 10.91
CA ASP A 214 4.13 -11.70 9.57
C ASP A 214 5.57 -11.84 9.11
N PHE A 215 6.39 -10.82 9.35
CA PHE A 215 7.78 -10.83 8.89
C PHE A 215 8.65 -11.80 9.68
N THR A 216 8.28 -12.09 10.94
CA THR A 216 8.90 -13.17 11.73
C THR A 216 8.56 -14.51 11.11
N VAL A 217 7.28 -14.76 10.79
CA VAL A 217 6.85 -15.99 10.12
C VAL A 217 7.53 -16.15 8.75
N LEU A 218 7.71 -15.07 8.00
CA LEU A 218 8.44 -15.08 6.74
C LEU A 218 9.92 -15.40 6.93
N ALA A 219 10.57 -14.76 7.90
CA ALA A 219 11.99 -14.99 8.20
C ALA A 219 12.23 -16.47 8.53
N ASP A 220 11.37 -17.04 9.37
CA ASP A 220 11.42 -18.45 9.76
C ASP A 220 11.22 -19.39 8.56
N ARG A 221 10.19 -19.15 7.73
CA ARG A 221 9.89 -19.98 6.56
C ARG A 221 10.96 -19.90 5.48
N LEU A 222 11.62 -18.75 5.34
CA LEU A 222 12.72 -18.55 4.40
C LEU A 222 14.08 -18.92 4.99
N ASN A 223 14.13 -19.34 6.26
CA ASN A 223 15.36 -19.62 7.00
C ASN A 223 16.37 -18.47 6.88
N CYS A 224 15.91 -17.24 7.08
CA CYS A 224 16.71 -16.04 6.97
C CYS A 224 16.48 -15.12 8.17
N LYS A 225 17.28 -14.06 8.30
CA LYS A 225 17.13 -13.13 9.41
C LYS A 225 16.08 -12.06 9.11
N LEU A 226 15.43 -11.54 10.15
CA LEU A 226 14.40 -10.51 10.03
C LEU A 226 14.91 -9.22 9.36
N GLU A 227 16.21 -8.91 9.52
CA GLU A 227 16.88 -7.80 8.84
C GLU A 227 16.80 -7.90 7.32
N HIS A 228 16.88 -9.13 6.77
CA HIS A 228 16.79 -9.35 5.33
C HIS A 228 15.38 -9.09 4.82
N ILE A 229 14.35 -9.47 5.59
CA ILE A 229 12.95 -9.14 5.27
C ILE A 229 12.73 -7.63 5.34
N GLY A 230 13.28 -6.96 6.36
CA GLY A 230 13.25 -5.50 6.46
C GLY A 230 13.92 -4.80 5.27
N ALA A 231 15.09 -5.29 4.84
CA ALA A 231 15.79 -4.75 3.66
C ALA A 231 15.00 -4.96 2.36
N PHE A 232 14.40 -6.13 2.17
CA PHE A 232 13.51 -6.38 1.03
C PHE A 232 12.30 -5.45 1.06
N HIS A 233 11.69 -5.26 2.24
CA HIS A 233 10.54 -4.38 2.40
C HIS A 233 10.87 -2.89 2.16
N MET A 234 12.07 -2.45 2.54
CA MET A 234 12.60 -1.13 2.19
C MET A 234 12.65 -0.95 0.66
N LEU A 235 13.25 -1.91 -0.06
CA LEU A 235 13.35 -1.87 -1.51
C LEU A 235 11.97 -1.88 -2.19
N PHE A 236 11.06 -2.73 -1.71
CA PHE A 236 9.69 -2.79 -2.19
C PHE A 236 8.99 -1.43 -2.01
N THR A 237 9.09 -0.83 -0.83
CA THR A 237 8.44 0.47 -0.54
C THR A 237 8.99 1.59 -1.42
N LEU A 238 10.32 1.65 -1.60
CA LEU A 238 10.96 2.61 -2.50
C LEU A 238 10.55 2.39 -3.96
N PHE A 239 10.46 1.12 -4.39
CA PHE A 239 9.98 0.78 -5.73
C PHE A 239 8.52 1.19 -5.94
N SER A 240 7.63 0.92 -4.98
CA SER A 240 6.22 1.35 -5.03
C SER A 240 6.11 2.88 -5.14
N LEU A 241 6.92 3.62 -4.38
CA LEU A 241 7.00 5.08 -4.47
C LEU A 241 7.49 5.55 -5.85
N ALA A 242 8.49 4.89 -6.43
CA ALA A 242 9.01 5.23 -7.75
C ALA A 242 7.96 5.01 -8.85
N VAL A 243 7.27 3.86 -8.83
CA VAL A 243 6.16 3.56 -9.76
C VAL A 243 5.04 4.58 -9.61
N MET A 244 4.63 4.87 -8.38
CA MET A 244 3.62 5.89 -8.09
C MET A 244 4.04 7.28 -8.60
N GLY A 245 5.30 7.69 -8.37
CA GLY A 245 5.83 8.96 -8.85
C GLY A 245 5.80 9.07 -10.37
N TRP A 246 6.16 7.98 -11.07
CA TRP A 246 6.05 7.90 -12.53
C TRP A 246 4.59 8.00 -13.00
N LEU A 247 3.64 7.31 -12.34
CA LEU A 247 2.21 7.40 -12.67
C LEU A 247 1.65 8.80 -12.48
N ILE A 248 2.05 9.51 -11.41
CA ILE A 248 1.66 10.91 -11.18
C ILE A 248 2.21 11.80 -12.31
N PHE A 249 3.46 11.61 -12.69
CA PHE A 249 4.09 12.37 -13.77
C PHE A 249 3.38 12.14 -15.11
N ALA A 250 3.14 10.88 -15.49
CA ALA A 250 2.45 10.52 -16.71
C ALA A 250 1.01 11.08 -16.73
N GLY A 251 0.28 10.96 -15.60
CA GLY A 251 -1.06 11.53 -15.48
C GLY A 251 -1.09 13.06 -15.60
N TRP A 252 -0.07 13.74 -15.06
CA TRP A 252 0.07 15.19 -15.22
C TRP A 252 0.34 15.60 -16.67
N GLN A 253 1.20 14.86 -17.40
CA GLN A 253 1.47 15.12 -18.82
C GLN A 253 0.21 14.98 -19.67
N ALA A 254 -0.55 13.89 -19.49
CA ALA A 254 -1.81 13.67 -20.20
C ALA A 254 -2.84 14.80 -19.94
N GLU A 255 -2.88 15.35 -18.72
CA GLU A 255 -3.73 16.50 -18.40
C GLU A 255 -3.27 17.81 -19.04
N GLN A 256 -1.97 17.99 -19.32
CA GLN A 256 -1.48 19.15 -20.07
C GLN A 256 -1.86 19.04 -21.55
N GLU A 257 -1.61 17.89 -22.17
CA GLU A 257 -1.93 17.63 -23.58
C GLU A 257 -3.43 17.86 -23.84
N ALA A 258 -4.30 17.30 -23.00
CA ALA A 258 -5.74 17.49 -23.12
C ALA A 258 -6.18 18.97 -23.03
N ARG A 259 -5.52 19.79 -22.20
CA ARG A 259 -5.81 21.23 -22.09
C ARG A 259 -5.32 22.02 -23.29
N GLU A 260 -4.22 21.61 -23.90
CA GLU A 260 -3.70 22.22 -25.12
C GLU A 260 -4.62 21.92 -26.31
N ASP A 261 -5.07 20.67 -26.43
CA ASP A 261 -6.05 20.26 -27.44
C ASP A 261 -7.39 21.00 -27.29
N GLU A 262 -7.90 21.13 -26.06
CA GLU A 262 -9.12 21.90 -25.78
C GLU A 262 -8.97 23.37 -26.18
N LYS A 263 -7.84 24.01 -25.85
CA LYS A 263 -7.55 25.39 -26.27
C LYS A 263 -7.47 25.51 -27.78
N ALA A 264 -6.83 24.56 -28.46
CA ALA A 264 -6.72 24.55 -29.91
C ALA A 264 -8.09 24.42 -30.58
N ASP A 265 -8.97 23.57 -30.04
CA ASP A 265 -10.34 23.43 -30.53
C ASP A 265 -11.17 24.70 -30.29
N ILE A 266 -11.06 25.33 -29.12
CA ILE A 266 -11.72 26.62 -28.84
C ILE A 266 -11.29 27.69 -29.85
N LEU A 267 -9.98 27.80 -30.13
CA LEU A 267 -9.45 28.78 -31.09
C LEU A 267 -9.95 28.52 -32.53
N ARG A 268 -10.10 27.26 -32.94
CA ARG A 268 -10.66 26.89 -34.25
C ARG A 268 -12.14 27.28 -34.40
N ARG A 269 -12.88 27.38 -33.30
CA ARG A 269 -14.32 27.74 -33.30
C ARG A 269 -14.57 29.25 -33.34
N ILE A 270 -13.55 30.09 -33.12
CA ILE A 270 -13.71 31.55 -33.17
C ILE A 270 -13.72 31.99 -34.65
N PRO A 271 -14.83 32.54 -35.17
CA PRO A 271 -14.89 32.98 -36.56
C PRO A 271 -13.90 34.13 -36.82
N PRO A 272 -13.29 34.21 -38.02
CA PRO A 272 -12.37 35.29 -38.35
C PRO A 272 -13.09 36.64 -38.26
N ARG A 273 -12.44 37.62 -37.63
CA ARG A 273 -12.97 38.98 -37.48
C ARG A 273 -13.07 39.60 -38.87
N LYS A 274 -14.28 39.95 -39.33
CA LYS A 274 -14.48 40.67 -40.60
C LYS A 274 -13.77 42.03 -40.48
N SER A 275 -12.74 42.22 -41.30
CA SER A 275 -12.06 43.51 -41.53
C SER A 275 -12.91 44.43 -42.39
#